data_AF-A0A7C3EQS0-F1
#
_entry.id   AF-A0A7C3EQS0-F1
#
_cell.length_a   1.000
_cell.length_b   1.000
_cell.length_c   1.000
_cell.angle_alpha   90.00
_cell.angle_beta   90.00
_cell.angle_gamma   90.00
#
_symmetry.space_group_name_H-M   'P 1'
#
loop_
_entity.id
_entity.type
_entity.pdbx_description
1 polymer ?
#
loop_
_entity_poly.entity_id
_entity_poly.type
_entity_poly.pdbx_seq_one_letter_code
_entity_poly.pdbx_strand_id
1 'polypeptide(L)'
;MKKVLYSAVVLNEDSHNLLINTFKTFIPKDFKIYAHHMTINMGELKEEYRKYLGMDVMLRVVALGIDEKVIAVRVEGFPSVNKIPHITLAVDVNNGGKPVMSNYITNWQPLDIIFLVKGTVKEITT
;
A
#
# COMPACT_ATOMS: atom_id res chain seq x y z
N MET A 1 -23.32 15.22 2.49
CA MET A 1 -22.70 14.07 1.77
C MET A 1 -21.25 13.96 2.20
N LYS A 2 -20.76 12.75 2.48
CA LYS A 2 -19.34 12.56 2.81
C LYS A 2 -18.50 12.72 1.54
N LYS A 3 -17.36 13.41 1.62
CA LYS A 3 -16.47 13.62 0.48
C LYS A 3 -15.52 12.43 0.36
N VAL A 4 -15.37 11.87 -0.85
CA VAL A 4 -14.33 10.86 -1.11
C VAL A 4 -12.96 11.54 -1.11
N LEU A 5 -12.07 11.06 -0.25
CA LEU A 5 -10.69 11.52 -0.10
C LEU A 5 -9.78 10.85 -1.13
N TYR A 6 -9.88 9.52 -1.26
CA TYR A 6 -9.11 8.70 -2.20
C TYR A 6 -9.79 7.35 -2.42
N SER A 7 -9.41 6.68 -3.50
CA SER A 7 -9.74 5.29 -3.79
C SER A 7 -8.51 4.41 -3.57
N ALA A 8 -8.73 3.18 -3.10
CA ALA A 8 -7.66 2.26 -2.77
C ALA A 8 -8.10 0.79 -2.88
N VAL A 9 -7.12 -0.09 -3.06
CA VAL A 9 -7.28 -1.51 -2.72
C VAL A 9 -6.96 -1.66 -1.24
N VAL A 10 -8.00 -1.83 -0.42
CA VAL A 10 -7.88 -1.96 1.04
C VAL A 10 -7.71 -3.42 1.40
N LEU A 11 -6.59 -3.77 2.04
CA LEU A 11 -6.29 -5.16 2.40
C LEU A 11 -7.29 -5.70 3.42
N ASN A 12 -7.55 -7.00 3.34
CA ASN A 12 -8.21 -7.72 4.43
C ASN A 12 -7.21 -7.96 5.59
N GLU A 13 -7.73 -8.37 6.74
CA GLU A 13 -6.95 -8.57 7.96
C GLU A 13 -5.84 -9.63 7.78
N ASP A 14 -6.13 -10.76 7.12
CA ASP A 14 -5.15 -11.80 6.85
C ASP A 14 -3.97 -11.28 6.04
N SER A 15 -4.25 -10.50 4.99
CA SER A 15 -3.22 -9.95 4.10
C SER A 15 -2.42 -8.82 4.75
N HIS A 16 -3.08 -8.00 5.57
CA HIS A 16 -2.43 -7.00 6.42
C HIS A 16 -1.42 -7.66 7.37
N ASN A 17 -1.86 -8.69 8.10
CA ASN A 17 -1.02 -9.43 9.03
C ASN A 17 0.11 -10.19 8.32
N LEU A 18 -0.17 -10.78 7.15
CA LEU A 18 0.82 -11.46 6.33
C LEU A 18 1.96 -10.50 5.93
N LEU A 19 1.65 -9.30 5.45
CA LEU A 19 2.66 -8.30 5.13
C LEU A 19 3.51 -7.94 6.35
N ILE A 20 2.88 -7.62 7.47
CA ILE A 20 3.59 -7.24 8.69
C ILE A 20 4.52 -8.35 9.15
N ASN A 21 4.04 -9.58 9.22
CA ASN A 21 4.82 -10.72 9.68
C ASN A 21 5.98 -11.05 8.73
N THR A 22 5.74 -10.96 7.42
CA THR A 22 6.77 -11.24 6.40
C THR A 22 7.93 -10.25 6.48
N PHE A 23 7.65 -8.97 6.73
CA PHE A 23 8.68 -7.92 6.74
C PHE A 23 9.06 -7.44 8.14
N LYS A 24 8.60 -8.10 9.20
CA LYS A 24 8.79 -7.69 10.59
C LYS A 24 10.26 -7.43 10.95
N THR A 25 11.18 -8.23 10.40
CA THR A 25 12.62 -8.09 10.65
C THR A 25 13.24 -6.85 10.03
N PHE A 26 12.59 -6.26 9.03
CA PHE A 26 13.02 -5.02 8.38
C PHE A 26 12.41 -3.77 9.02
N ILE A 27 11.35 -3.91 9.83
CA ILE A 27 10.63 -2.78 10.43
C ILE A 27 11.27 -2.41 11.77
N PRO A 28 11.86 -1.21 11.92
CA PRO A 28 12.34 -0.73 13.21
C PRO A 28 11.22 -0.66 14.24
N LYS A 29 11.54 -0.93 15.51
CA LYS A 29 10.53 -1.06 16.60
C LYS A 29 9.73 0.23 16.84
N ASP A 30 10.34 1.37 16.55
CA ASP A 30 9.81 2.72 16.73
C ASP A 30 9.04 3.24 15.51
N PHE A 31 9.07 2.52 14.39
CA PHE A 31 8.28 2.88 13.21
C PHE A 31 6.82 2.50 13.44
N LYS A 32 5.92 3.42 13.07
CA LYS A 32 4.49 3.17 13.07
C LYS A 32 4.11 2.29 11.88
N ILE A 33 3.45 1.17 12.16
CA ILE A 33 2.95 0.24 11.14
C ILE A 33 1.66 0.77 10.51
N TYR A 34 1.56 0.64 9.19
CA TYR A 34 0.39 0.97 8.38
C TYR A 34 -0.12 -0.27 7.64
N ALA A 35 0.55 -0.74 6.58
CA ALA A 35 0.21 -1.97 5.83
C ALA A 35 -1.29 -2.13 5.46
N HIS A 36 -2.03 -1.04 5.24
CA HIS A 36 -3.49 -1.11 5.11
C HIS A 36 -4.01 -1.22 3.67
N HIS A 37 -3.34 -0.58 2.72
CA HIS A 37 -3.89 -0.42 1.38
C HIS A 37 -2.84 -0.05 0.33
N MET A 38 -3.17 -0.29 -0.93
CA MET A 38 -2.52 0.32 -2.09
C MET A 38 -3.42 1.45 -2.61
N THR A 39 -2.90 2.68 -2.72
CA THR A 39 -3.67 3.81 -3.30
C THR A 39 -3.89 3.59 -4.80
N ILE A 40 -5.12 3.82 -5.27
CA ILE A 40 -5.47 3.78 -6.69
C ILE A 40 -5.41 5.19 -7.26
N ASN A 41 -6.23 6.11 -6.75
CA ASN A 41 -6.20 7.54 -7.10
C ASN A 41 -6.74 8.43 -5.98
N MET A 42 -6.43 9.72 -6.01
CA MET A 42 -7.05 10.71 -5.12
C MET A 42 -8.47 11.01 -5.57
N GLY A 43 -9.38 11.27 -4.62
CA GLY A 43 -10.81 11.44 -4.89
C GLY A 43 -11.54 10.14 -5.23
N GLU A 44 -12.69 10.31 -5.90
CA GLU A 44 -13.53 9.20 -6.38
C GLU A 44 -12.76 8.27 -7.31
N LEU A 45 -13.09 6.99 -7.29
CA LEU A 45 -12.50 5.99 -8.17
C LEU A 45 -12.75 6.40 -9.62
N LYS A 46 -11.69 6.43 -10.43
CA LYS A 46 -11.80 6.77 -11.86
C LYS A 46 -12.86 5.91 -12.54
N GLU A 47 -13.63 6.52 -13.45
CA GLU A 47 -14.77 5.89 -14.12
C GLU A 47 -14.42 4.56 -14.80
N GLU A 48 -13.25 4.48 -15.45
CA GLU A 48 -12.74 3.25 -16.08
C GLU A 48 -12.60 2.06 -15.11
N TYR A 49 -12.46 2.33 -13.81
CA TYR A 49 -12.36 1.33 -12.74
C TYR A 49 -13.60 1.22 -11.87
N ARG A 50 -14.66 2.02 -12.09
CA ARG A 50 -15.91 2.00 -11.30
C ARG A 50 -16.51 0.61 -11.18
N LYS A 51 -16.43 -0.19 -12.25
CA LYS A 51 -16.92 -1.59 -12.28
C LYS A 51 -16.26 -2.50 -11.24
N TYR A 52 -15.09 -2.13 -10.74
CA TYR A 52 -14.37 -2.89 -9.71
C TYR A 52 -14.73 -2.46 -8.28
N LEU A 53 -15.49 -1.39 -8.09
CA LEU A 53 -15.83 -0.89 -6.75
C LEU A 53 -16.55 -1.98 -5.94
N GLY A 54 -16.03 -2.27 -4.74
CA GLY A 54 -16.53 -3.34 -3.87
C GLY A 54 -16.06 -4.75 -4.25
N MET A 55 -15.34 -4.93 -5.36
CA MET A 55 -14.77 -6.22 -5.73
C MET A 55 -13.48 -6.50 -4.97
N ASP A 56 -13.28 -7.77 -4.66
CA ASP A 56 -12.00 -8.27 -4.17
C ASP A 56 -11.02 -8.47 -5.33
N VAL A 57 -9.78 -8.06 -5.11
CA VAL A 57 -8.66 -8.18 -6.05
C VAL A 57 -7.42 -8.73 -5.34
N MET A 58 -6.55 -9.37 -6.12
CA MET A 58 -5.28 -9.91 -5.65
C MET A 58 -4.14 -9.02 -6.13
N LEU A 59 -3.22 -8.71 -5.23
CA LEU A 59 -1.98 -8.00 -5.54
C LEU A 59 -0.79 -8.93 -5.32
N ARG A 60 0.15 -8.94 -6.26
CA ARG A 60 1.44 -9.62 -6.17
C ARG A 60 2.43 -8.69 -5.49
N VAL A 61 3.02 -9.13 -4.38
CA VAL A 61 4.10 -8.41 -3.69
C VAL A 61 5.42 -8.81 -4.33
N VAL A 62 6.12 -7.85 -4.95
CA VAL A 62 7.25 -8.16 -5.87
C VAL A 62 8.59 -7.55 -5.46
N ALA A 63 8.59 -6.48 -4.66
CA ALA A 63 9.83 -5.86 -4.20
C ALA A 63 9.64 -5.16 -2.85
N LEU A 64 10.70 -5.07 -2.07
CA LEU A 64 10.79 -4.29 -0.83
C LEU A 64 11.50 -2.96 -1.12
N GLY A 65 10.89 -1.86 -0.69
CA GLY A 65 11.44 -0.53 -0.75
C GLY A 65 11.73 -0.01 0.65
N ILE A 66 12.95 0.43 0.89
CA ILE A 66 13.38 1.00 2.17
C ILE A 66 14.02 2.36 1.87
N ASP A 67 13.55 3.36 2.59
CA ASP A 67 14.15 4.69 2.70
C ASP A 67 14.33 5.02 4.20
N GLU A 68 15.05 6.09 4.51
CA GLU A 68 15.37 6.51 5.88
C GLU A 68 14.12 6.61 6.77
N LYS A 69 12.99 7.08 6.22
CA LYS A 69 11.78 7.40 7.00
C LYS A 69 10.57 6.52 6.68
N VAL A 70 10.67 5.63 5.69
CA VAL A 70 9.53 4.87 5.20
C VAL A 70 9.95 3.54 4.62
N ILE A 71 9.15 2.52 4.91
CA ILE A 71 9.26 1.18 4.36
C ILE A 71 7.96 0.90 3.61
N ALA A 72 8.07 0.38 2.39
CA ALA A 72 6.94 0.02 1.56
C ALA A 72 7.23 -1.22 0.73
N VAL A 73 6.18 -1.87 0.22
CA VAL A 73 6.32 -2.96 -0.75
C VAL A 73 5.74 -2.53 -2.07
N ARG A 74 6.46 -2.83 -3.15
CA ARG A 74 5.94 -2.68 -4.51
C ARG A 74 4.99 -3.83 -4.79
N VAL A 75 3.86 -3.49 -5.39
CA VAL A 75 2.83 -4.46 -5.75
C VAL A 75 2.42 -4.33 -7.21
N GLU A 76 1.87 -5.42 -7.74
CA GLU A 76 1.31 -5.50 -9.09
C GLU A 76 -0.06 -6.17 -9.03
N GLY A 77 -0.95 -5.91 -9.99
CA GLY A 77 -2.26 -6.59 -10.08
C GLY A 77 -3.48 -5.67 -10.08
N PHE A 78 -3.30 -4.38 -9.76
CA PHE A 78 -4.35 -3.37 -9.92
C PHE A 78 -3.74 -2.01 -10.31
N PRO A 79 -4.40 -1.22 -11.17
CA PRO A 79 -3.88 0.09 -11.60
C PRO A 79 -3.76 1.08 -10.43
N SER A 80 -2.79 2.00 -10.56
CA SER A 80 -2.58 3.11 -9.63
C SER A 80 -2.09 4.33 -10.41
N VAL A 81 -2.41 5.53 -9.92
CA VAL A 81 -1.81 6.78 -10.42
C VAL A 81 -0.38 6.97 -9.93
N ASN A 82 0.04 6.24 -8.89
CA ASN A 82 1.42 6.27 -8.44
C ASN A 82 2.31 5.59 -9.50
N LYS A 83 3.45 6.22 -9.82
CA LYS A 83 4.43 5.69 -10.80
C LYS A 83 4.84 4.24 -10.49
N ILE A 84 4.96 3.93 -9.20
CA ILE A 84 5.20 2.58 -8.69
C ILE A 84 4.03 2.27 -7.75
N PRO A 85 3.11 1.35 -8.09
CA PRO A 85 2.08 0.92 -7.17
C PRO A 85 2.72 0.24 -5.94
N HIS A 86 2.34 0.67 -4.74
CA HIS A 86 2.94 0.20 -3.49
C HIS A 86 1.97 0.25 -2.32
N ILE A 87 2.34 -0.46 -1.27
CA ILE A 87 1.68 -0.44 0.05
C ILE A 87 2.71 0.06 1.05
N THR A 88 2.43 1.18 1.73
CA THR A 88 3.25 1.65 2.85
C THR A 88 3.18 0.65 4.00
N LEU A 89 4.30 0.07 4.40
CA LEU A 89 4.39 -0.87 5.52
C LEU A 89 4.54 -0.16 6.85
N ALA A 90 5.57 0.70 6.97
CA ALA A 90 5.91 1.35 8.23
C ALA A 90 6.56 2.72 7.99
N VAL A 91 6.43 3.63 8.95
CA VAL A 91 6.90 5.01 8.82
C VAL A 91 7.52 5.49 10.13
N ASP A 92 8.65 6.18 10.04
CA ASP A 92 9.26 6.89 11.17
C ASP A 92 8.52 8.19 11.47
N VAL A 93 7.38 8.10 12.15
CA VAL A 93 6.57 9.27 12.48
C VAL A 93 7.28 10.21 13.45
N ASN A 94 8.20 9.70 14.27
CA ASN A 94 8.92 10.48 15.28
C ASN A 94 9.94 11.43 14.63
N ASN A 95 10.54 11.02 13.51
CA ASN A 95 11.47 11.86 12.74
C ASN A 95 10.82 12.50 11.50
N GLY A 96 9.49 12.68 11.53
CA GLY A 96 8.73 13.43 10.52
C GLY A 96 8.43 12.66 9.24
N GLY A 97 8.59 11.33 9.25
CA GLY A 97 8.17 10.44 8.18
C GLY A 97 6.66 10.52 7.93
N LYS A 98 6.26 10.39 6.67
CA LYS A 98 4.85 10.40 6.25
C LYS A 98 4.63 9.30 5.20
N PRO A 99 3.46 8.64 5.16
CA PRO A 99 3.18 7.62 4.14
C PRO A 99 3.41 8.09 2.70
N VAL A 100 3.09 9.36 2.39
CA VAL A 100 3.32 9.96 1.06
C VAL A 100 4.79 9.89 0.62
N MET A 101 5.74 9.78 1.55
CA MET A 101 7.16 9.66 1.23
C MET A 101 7.50 8.33 0.53
N SER A 102 6.64 7.30 0.65
CA SER A 102 6.84 6.04 -0.08
C SER A 102 6.78 6.19 -1.62
N ASN A 103 6.20 7.29 -2.12
CA ASN A 103 6.27 7.63 -3.55
C ASN A 103 7.68 7.99 -4.04
N TYR A 104 8.59 8.37 -3.12
CA TYR A 104 9.94 8.84 -3.46
C TYR A 104 11.01 7.76 -3.30
N ILE A 105 10.64 6.55 -2.86
CA ILE A 105 11.58 5.42 -2.77
C ILE A 105 12.12 5.12 -4.17
N THR A 106 13.45 5.22 -4.32
CA THR A 106 14.16 4.93 -5.56
C THR A 106 14.78 3.53 -5.56
N ASN A 107 15.16 3.03 -4.38
CA ASN A 107 15.77 1.73 -4.22
C ASN A 107 14.73 0.65 -3.88
N TRP A 108 14.38 -0.17 -4.88
CA TRP A 108 13.46 -1.29 -4.74
C TRP A 108 14.22 -2.59 -4.95
N GLN A 109 14.32 -3.39 -3.90
CA GLN A 109 14.97 -4.70 -3.92
C GLN A 109 13.95 -5.77 -4.29
N PRO A 110 14.09 -6.47 -5.43
CA PRO A 110 13.19 -7.56 -5.82
C PRO A 110 13.15 -8.65 -4.74
N LEU A 111 11.98 -9.28 -4.56
CA LEU A 111 11.84 -10.42 -3.67
C LEU A 111 12.16 -11.72 -4.40
N ASP A 112 12.86 -12.63 -3.74
CA ASP A 112 13.11 -13.98 -4.25
C ASP A 112 11.81 -14.79 -4.34
N ILE A 113 10.87 -14.54 -3.42
CA ILE A 113 9.57 -15.21 -3.35
C ILE A 113 8.47 -14.15 -3.47
N ILE A 114 7.72 -14.23 -4.57
CA ILE A 114 6.51 -13.44 -4.79
C ILE A 114 5.35 -14.12 -4.09
N PHE A 115 4.57 -13.35 -3.34
CA PHE A 115 3.35 -13.84 -2.69
C PHE A 115 2.18 -12.90 -2.95
N LEU A 116 0.96 -13.38 -2.66
CA LEU A 116 -0.27 -12.65 -2.92
C LEU A 116 -0.85 -12.06 -1.65
N VAL A 117 -1.41 -10.86 -1.79
CA VAL A 117 -2.24 -10.20 -0.77
C VAL A 117 -3.58 -9.86 -1.38
N LYS A 118 -4.65 -10.03 -0.61
CA LYS A 118 -6.03 -9.78 -0.99
C LYS A 118 -6.53 -8.46 -0.42
N GLY A 119 -7.22 -7.68 -1.24
CA GLY A 119 -7.92 -6.48 -0.78
C GLY A 119 -9.17 -6.19 -1.60
N THR A 120 -9.98 -5.25 -1.11
CA THR A 120 -11.22 -4.81 -1.75
C THR A 120 -11.04 -3.40 -2.29
N VAL A 121 -11.50 -3.14 -3.51
CA VAL A 121 -11.51 -1.79 -4.09
C VAL A 121 -12.55 -0.94 -3.37
N LYS A 122 -12.11 0.15 -2.73
CA LYS A 122 -12.97 1.03 -1.92
C LYS A 122 -12.67 2.50 -2.17
N GLU A 123 -13.69 3.33 -1.97
CA GLU A 123 -13.58 4.78 -1.81
C GLU A 123 -13.54 5.12 -0.32
N ILE A 124 -12.55 5.88 0.10
CA ILE A 124 -12.36 6.30 1.48
C ILE A 124 -12.92 7.71 1.64
N THR A 125 -13.87 7.90 2.54
CA THR A 125 -14.57 9.17 2.75
C THR A 125 -14.18 9.85 4.06
N THR A 126 -14.41 11.16 4.16
CA THR A 126 -14.38 11.93 5.43
C THR A 126 -15.37 11.43 6.47
#